data_AF-A0A2E1Q051-F1
#
_entry.id   AF-A0A2E1Q051-F1
#
_cell.length_a   1.000
_cell.length_b   1.000
_cell.length_c   1.000
_cell.angle_alpha   90.00
_cell.angle_beta   90.00
_cell.angle_gamma   90.00
#
_symmetry.space_group_name_H-M   'P 1'
#
loop_
_entity.id
_entity.type
_entity.pdbx_description
1 polymer ?
#
loop_
_entity_poly.entity_id
_entity_poly.type
_entity_poly.pdbx_seq_one_letter_code
_entity_poly.pdbx_strand_id
1 'polypeptide(L)'
;MLEQASPLKQSMLNSALQSQSRLRPNGNRFKKRLMASIMLTSLVDAFSILVIFLIMNHSSNQEALEFDNKGFELPRAEQAQVIQDGLVVRIENGRFTVGEQTVSLNQLAEAIQSQKADGKEKAGLIVVADRQLDFSDLSPVIAVASNSGFSKFKFVVERKE
;
A
#
# COMPACT_ATOMS: atom_id res chain seq x y z
N MET A 1 -64.04 14.71 19.63
CA MET A 1 -64.96 13.72 19.04
C MET A 1 -64.54 12.36 19.56
N LEU A 2 -65.36 11.73 20.40
CA LEU A 2 -65.05 10.46 21.08
C LEU A 2 -65.19 9.29 20.10
N GLU A 3 -64.13 8.50 19.95
CA GLU A 3 -64.12 7.23 19.24
C GLU A 3 -64.94 6.20 20.04
N GLN A 4 -66.03 5.71 19.45
CA GLN A 4 -66.90 4.71 20.06
C GLN A 4 -66.17 3.35 20.07
N ALA A 5 -65.55 3.00 21.19
CA ALA A 5 -65.10 1.65 21.42
C ALA A 5 -66.30 0.70 21.47
N SER A 6 -66.30 -0.29 20.59
CA SER A 6 -67.34 -1.32 20.48
C SER A 6 -67.66 -1.96 21.85
N PRO A 7 -68.94 -1.95 22.30
CA PRO A 7 -69.33 -2.47 23.61
C PRO A 7 -69.10 -3.98 23.76
N LEU A 8 -68.95 -4.70 22.64
CA LEU A 8 -68.60 -6.13 22.61
C LEU A 8 -67.20 -6.39 23.18
N LYS A 9 -66.25 -5.48 22.99
CA LYS A 9 -64.86 -5.65 23.44
C LYS A 9 -64.73 -5.52 24.96
N GLN A 10 -65.61 -4.71 25.56
CA GLN A 10 -65.67 -4.47 27.00
C GLN A 10 -66.38 -5.61 27.75
N SER A 11 -67.37 -6.25 27.11
CA SER A 11 -68.08 -7.42 27.65
C SER A 11 -67.23 -8.71 27.63
N MET A 12 -66.34 -8.87 26.65
CA MET A 12 -65.46 -10.05 26.54
C MET A 12 -64.49 -10.19 27.71
N LEU A 13 -63.96 -9.07 28.24
CA LEU A 13 -62.95 -9.03 29.31
C LEU A 13 -63.43 -9.55 30.67
N ASN A 14 -64.75 -9.54 30.91
CA ASN A 14 -65.35 -10.00 32.17
C ASN A 14 -66.21 -11.26 31.98
N SER A 15 -66.03 -12.00 30.88
CA SER A 15 -66.83 -13.18 30.59
C SER A 15 -66.37 -14.40 31.40
N ALA A 16 -67.32 -15.11 32.03
CA ALA A 16 -67.04 -16.38 32.74
C ALA A 16 -66.42 -17.44 31.80
N LEU A 17 -66.75 -17.37 30.50
CA LEU A 17 -66.20 -18.22 29.44
C LEU A 17 -64.70 -18.00 29.20
N GLN A 18 -64.19 -16.77 29.38
CA GLN A 18 -62.76 -16.50 29.26
C GLN A 18 -61.95 -17.21 30.36
N SER A 19 -62.49 -17.29 31.58
CA SER A 19 -61.83 -17.97 32.71
C SER A 19 -61.73 -19.49 32.54
N GLN A 20 -62.66 -20.09 31.79
CA GLN A 20 -62.67 -21.52 31.48
C GLN A 20 -61.97 -21.84 30.14
N SER A 21 -61.54 -20.83 29.38
CA SER A 21 -60.86 -21.02 28.11
C SER A 21 -59.47 -21.63 28.32
N ARG A 22 -59.35 -22.93 28.01
CA ARG A 22 -58.06 -23.67 27.98
C ARG A 22 -57.19 -23.33 26.77
N LEU A 23 -57.74 -22.60 25.79
CA LEU A 23 -57.02 -22.18 24.61
C LEU A 23 -56.34 -20.84 24.90
N ARG A 24 -55.03 -20.88 25.16
CA ARG A 24 -54.15 -19.70 25.16
C ARG A 24 -53.59 -19.50 23.75
N PRO A 25 -54.16 -18.63 22.89
CA PRO A 25 -53.62 -18.41 21.56
C PRO A 25 -52.27 -17.69 21.65
N ASN A 26 -51.18 -18.45 21.67
CA ASN A 26 -49.82 -17.93 21.67
C ASN A 26 -49.35 -17.60 20.24
N GLY A 27 -50.11 -16.72 19.55
CA GLY A 27 -49.85 -16.32 18.15
C GLY A 27 -48.70 -15.31 17.98
N ASN A 28 -48.10 -14.85 19.08
CA ASN A 28 -47.15 -13.73 19.04
C ASN A 28 -45.74 -14.15 18.60
N ARG A 29 -45.39 -15.44 18.68
CA ARG A 29 -44.08 -15.96 18.23
C ARG A 29 -43.97 -16.04 16.71
N PHE A 30 -45.06 -16.36 16.03
CA PHE A 30 -45.08 -16.44 14.55
C PHE A 30 -44.92 -15.06 13.92
N LYS A 31 -45.58 -14.04 14.48
CA LYS A 31 -45.43 -12.64 14.05
C LYS A 31 -44.01 -12.10 14.23
N LYS A 32 -43.36 -12.41 15.37
CA LYS A 32 -41.96 -12.01 15.60
C LYS A 32 -40.98 -12.66 14.63
N ARG A 33 -41.18 -13.95 14.30
CA ARG A 33 -40.35 -14.67 13.32
C ARG A 33 -40.54 -14.12 11.91
N LEU A 34 -41.76 -13.77 11.53
CA LEU A 34 -42.07 -13.15 10.24
C LEU A 34 -41.49 -11.72 10.14
N MET A 35 -41.57 -10.94 11.21
CA MET A 35 -40.94 -9.61 11.30
C MET A 35 -39.41 -9.71 11.17
N ALA A 36 -38.78 -10.64 11.89
CA ALA A 36 -37.34 -10.87 11.81
C ALA A 36 -36.91 -11.34 10.40
N SER A 37 -37.69 -12.21 9.74
CA SER A 37 -37.39 -12.62 8.37
C SER A 37 -37.49 -11.46 7.38
N ILE A 38 -38.50 -10.60 7.53
CA ILE A 38 -38.66 -9.41 6.68
C ILE A 38 -37.51 -8.42 6.91
N MET A 39 -37.10 -8.20 8.16
CA MET A 39 -35.97 -7.32 8.49
C MET A 39 -34.64 -7.84 7.94
N LEU A 40 -34.39 -9.16 8.03
CA LEU A 40 -33.18 -9.77 7.47
C LEU A 40 -33.18 -9.69 5.94
N THR A 41 -34.32 -9.93 5.27
CA THR A 41 -34.39 -9.78 3.81
C THR A 41 -34.14 -8.35 3.37
N SER A 42 -34.69 -7.35 4.07
CA SER A 42 -34.46 -5.94 3.75
C SER A 42 -33.01 -5.51 4.00
N LEU A 43 -32.36 -6.05 5.02
CA LEU A 43 -30.96 -5.74 5.31
C LEU A 43 -30.02 -6.36 4.26
N VAL A 44 -30.24 -7.61 3.90
CA VAL A 44 -29.43 -8.30 2.87
C VAL A 44 -29.61 -7.63 1.53
N ASP A 45 -30.83 -7.23 1.15
CA ASP A 45 -31.09 -6.54 -0.12
C ASP A 45 -30.33 -5.21 -0.23
N ALA A 46 -30.40 -4.36 0.81
CA ALA A 46 -29.67 -3.10 0.85
C ALA A 46 -28.13 -3.28 0.85
N PHE A 47 -27.63 -4.35 1.47
CA PHE A 47 -26.19 -4.65 1.44
C PHE A 47 -25.75 -5.23 0.09
N SER A 48 -26.56 -6.13 -0.49
CA SER A 48 -26.31 -6.75 -1.79
C SER A 48 -26.27 -5.72 -2.91
N ILE A 49 -27.15 -4.71 -2.93
CA ILE A 49 -27.10 -3.64 -3.93
C ILE A 49 -25.83 -2.79 -3.79
N LEU A 50 -25.37 -2.51 -2.57
CA LEU A 50 -24.11 -1.79 -2.33
C LEU A 50 -22.90 -2.58 -2.82
N VAL A 51 -22.86 -3.89 -2.56
CA VAL A 51 -21.78 -4.76 -3.03
C VAL A 51 -21.77 -4.84 -4.56
N ILE A 52 -22.92 -5.01 -5.20
CA ILE A 52 -23.03 -4.98 -6.67
C ILE A 52 -22.56 -3.63 -7.21
N PHE A 53 -23.00 -2.53 -6.61
CA PHE A 53 -22.57 -1.18 -6.99
C PHE A 53 -21.05 -1.01 -6.85
N LEU A 54 -20.47 -1.47 -5.74
CA LEU A 54 -19.03 -1.40 -5.52
C LEU A 54 -18.26 -2.26 -6.52
N ILE A 55 -18.69 -3.50 -6.78
CA ILE A 55 -18.03 -4.36 -7.78
C ILE A 55 -18.13 -3.75 -9.18
N MET A 56 -19.31 -3.21 -9.54
CA MET A 56 -19.54 -2.60 -10.85
C MET A 56 -18.74 -1.30 -11.05
N ASN A 57 -18.57 -0.50 -10.00
CA ASN A 57 -17.88 0.81 -10.08
C ASN A 57 -16.42 0.79 -9.64
N HIS A 58 -15.95 -0.27 -8.97
CA HIS A 58 -14.55 -0.38 -8.59
C HIS A 58 -13.65 -0.62 -9.81
N SER A 59 -14.16 -1.27 -10.86
CA SER A 59 -13.41 -1.54 -12.09
C SER A 59 -13.19 -0.32 -13.00
N SER A 60 -13.86 0.82 -12.78
CA SER A 60 -13.67 2.03 -13.61
C SER A 60 -12.57 2.98 -13.13
N ASN A 61 -12.00 2.77 -11.93
CA ASN A 61 -10.82 3.51 -11.46
C ASN A 61 -9.48 2.83 -11.81
N GLN A 62 -9.52 1.86 -12.73
CA GLN A 62 -8.34 1.34 -13.42
C GLN A 62 -8.28 1.85 -14.87
N GLU A 63 -8.81 3.05 -15.14
CA GLU A 63 -8.09 3.91 -16.06
C GLU A 63 -6.71 4.13 -15.44
N ALA A 64 -5.77 3.23 -15.81
CA ALA A 64 -4.43 3.67 -16.09
C ALA A 64 -4.59 5.03 -16.75
N LEU A 65 -3.91 6.05 -16.24
CA LEU A 65 -3.76 7.30 -16.96
C LEU A 65 -3.01 6.92 -18.25
N GLU A 66 -3.73 6.38 -19.22
CA GLU A 66 -3.34 6.27 -20.59
C GLU A 66 -3.39 7.72 -21.04
N PHE A 67 -2.29 8.43 -20.75
CA PHE A 67 -2.00 9.70 -21.35
C PHE A 67 -2.13 9.45 -22.85
N ASP A 68 -3.25 9.87 -23.42
CA ASP A 68 -3.49 9.79 -24.85
C ASP A 68 -2.29 10.47 -25.50
N ASN A 69 -1.52 9.70 -26.28
CA ASN A 69 -0.16 10.04 -26.75
C ASN A 69 -0.18 11.13 -27.83
N LYS A 70 -1.02 12.16 -27.67
CA LYS A 70 -1.21 13.26 -28.61
C LYS A 70 -1.20 14.59 -27.86
N GLY A 71 0.00 15.00 -27.44
CA GLY A 71 0.29 16.39 -27.09
C GLY A 71 0.86 16.64 -25.70
N PHE A 72 1.00 15.62 -24.85
CA PHE A 72 1.68 15.76 -23.57
C PHE A 72 2.94 14.89 -23.55
N GLU A 73 4.06 15.46 -24.01
CA GLU A 73 5.37 14.91 -23.70
C GLU A 73 5.67 15.25 -22.24
N LEU A 74 5.45 14.28 -21.35
CA LEU A 74 6.01 14.36 -20.01
C LEU A 74 7.51 14.62 -20.16
N PRO A 75 8.09 15.64 -19.51
CA PRO A 75 9.51 15.91 -19.61
C PRO A 75 10.26 14.67 -19.13
N ARG A 76 10.76 13.88 -20.07
CA ARG A 76 11.65 12.77 -19.77
C ARG A 76 12.98 13.38 -19.40
N ALA A 77 13.59 12.90 -18.32
CA ALA A 77 14.92 13.32 -17.94
C ALA A 77 15.89 12.97 -19.09
N GLU A 78 16.23 13.95 -19.93
CA GLU A 78 17.15 13.77 -21.05
C GLU A 78 18.56 13.33 -20.60
N GLN A 79 18.89 13.58 -19.33
CA GLN A 79 20.16 13.27 -18.70
C GLN A 79 20.18 11.93 -17.94
N ALA A 80 19.24 11.03 -18.22
CA ALA A 80 19.35 9.63 -17.81
C ALA A 80 20.41 8.89 -18.66
N GLN A 81 21.63 9.45 -18.73
CA GLN A 81 22.78 8.67 -19.16
C GLN A 81 22.99 7.58 -18.10
N VAL A 82 22.63 6.36 -18.47
CA VAL A 82 23.06 5.16 -17.76
C VAL A 82 24.59 5.25 -17.68
N ILE A 83 25.13 5.36 -16.47
CA ILE A 83 26.56 5.33 -16.26
C ILE A 83 27.04 3.96 -16.77
N GLN A 84 27.71 3.97 -17.92
CA GLN A 84 28.33 2.79 -18.54
C GLN A 84 29.78 2.69 -18.04
N ASP A 85 30.49 3.82 -17.94
CA ASP A 85 31.85 3.91 -17.40
C ASP A 85 31.88 4.82 -16.17
N GLY A 86 32.32 4.28 -15.04
CA GLY A 86 32.36 4.97 -13.75
C GLY A 86 33.42 4.40 -12.82
N LEU A 87 33.76 5.11 -11.75
CA LEU A 87 34.68 4.59 -10.73
C LEU A 87 33.93 3.52 -9.92
N VAL A 88 34.44 2.28 -9.93
CA VAL A 88 33.84 1.17 -9.19
C VAL A 88 34.40 1.13 -7.77
N VAL A 89 33.52 1.22 -6.79
CA VAL A 89 33.83 1.04 -5.37
C VAL A 89 33.08 -0.18 -4.87
N ARG A 90 33.82 -1.19 -4.42
CA ARG A 90 33.30 -2.44 -3.90
C ARG A 90 33.40 -2.44 -2.38
N ILE A 91 32.33 -2.87 -1.70
CA ILE A 91 32.25 -2.95 -0.25
C ILE A 91 32.04 -4.41 0.14
N GLU A 92 33.00 -4.99 0.86
CA GLU A 92 32.93 -6.37 1.35
C GLU A 92 33.42 -6.45 2.80
N ASN A 93 32.54 -6.84 3.74
CA ASN A 93 32.87 -7.08 5.14
C ASN A 93 33.72 -5.95 5.78
N GLY A 94 33.35 -4.69 5.53
CA GLY A 94 34.07 -3.51 6.04
C GLY A 94 35.39 -3.18 5.33
N ARG A 95 35.74 -3.91 4.27
CA ARG A 95 36.85 -3.56 3.36
C ARG A 95 36.31 -2.84 2.13
N PHE A 96 37.00 -1.78 1.75
CA PHE A 96 36.65 -0.97 0.59
C PHE A 96 37.69 -1.20 -0.50
N THR A 97 37.24 -1.54 -1.70
CA THR A 97 38.11 -1.70 -2.86
C THR A 97 37.73 -0.66 -3.90
N VAL A 98 38.65 0.23 -4.23
CA VAL A 98 38.47 1.29 -5.23
C VAL A 98 39.28 0.89 -6.46
N GLY A 99 38.60 0.49 -7.54
CA GLY A 99 39.26 -0.14 -8.68
C GLY A 99 39.95 -1.44 -8.29
N GLU A 100 41.29 -1.45 -8.33
CA GLU A 100 42.12 -2.61 -7.93
C GLU A 100 42.75 -2.46 -6.55
N GLN A 101 42.62 -1.30 -5.89
CA GLN A 101 43.29 -1.03 -4.61
C GLN A 101 42.33 -1.25 -3.44
N THR A 102 42.73 -2.12 -2.50
CA THR A 102 42.03 -2.26 -1.23
C THR A 102 42.49 -1.16 -0.27
N VAL A 103 41.55 -0.38 0.23
CA VAL A 103 41.78 0.80 1.07
C VAL A 103 40.98 0.74 2.35
N SER A 104 41.52 1.34 3.40
CA SER A 104 40.83 1.53 4.67
C SER A 104 39.98 2.80 4.66
N LEU A 105 39.06 2.94 5.63
CA LEU A 105 38.15 4.08 5.72
C LEU A 105 38.85 5.45 5.76
N ASN A 106 40.05 5.51 6.35
CA ASN A 106 40.83 6.75 6.43
C ASN A 106 41.46 7.15 5.08
N GLN A 107 41.75 6.16 4.22
CA GLN A 107 42.42 6.37 2.93
C GLN A 107 41.43 6.43 1.75
N LEU A 108 40.15 6.17 2.01
CA LEU A 108 39.08 6.17 1.01
C LEU A 108 38.97 7.52 0.28
N ALA A 109 39.10 8.63 1.01
CA ALA A 109 39.03 9.97 0.44
C ALA A 109 40.17 10.26 -0.54
N GLU A 110 41.40 9.90 -0.16
CA GLU A 110 42.59 10.09 -0.99
C GLU A 110 42.55 9.19 -2.23
N ALA A 111 42.12 7.94 -2.08
CA ALA A 111 42.00 6.98 -3.17
C ALA A 111 40.93 7.38 -4.20
N ILE A 112 39.81 7.92 -3.75
CA ILE A 112 38.74 8.41 -4.65
C ILE A 112 39.19 9.69 -5.37
N GLN A 113 39.96 10.56 -4.72
CA GLN A 113 40.49 11.78 -5.34
C GLN A 113 41.58 11.49 -6.37
N SER A 114 42.51 10.58 -6.08
CA SER A 114 43.57 10.21 -7.02
C SER A 114 43.02 9.54 -8.29
N GLN A 115 42.03 8.65 -8.14
CA GLN A 115 41.34 7.99 -9.25
C GLN A 115 40.46 8.94 -10.08
N LYS A 116 40.03 10.07 -9.50
CA LYS A 116 39.34 11.14 -10.23
C LYS A 116 40.31 11.98 -11.06
N ALA A 117 41.53 12.21 -10.56
CA ALA A 117 42.54 13.01 -11.27
C ALA A 117 43.10 12.28 -12.51
N ASP A 118 43.21 10.95 -12.44
CA ASP A 118 43.79 10.12 -13.50
C ASP A 118 42.78 9.75 -14.60
N GLY A 119 41.48 9.70 -14.27
CA GLY A 119 40.40 9.37 -15.19
C GLY A 119 39.59 10.60 -15.60
N LYS A 120 39.65 10.96 -16.90
CA LYS A 120 38.72 11.88 -17.59
C LYS A 120 37.33 11.79 -16.95
N GLU A 121 36.90 12.87 -16.30
CA GLU A 121 35.57 13.13 -15.74
C GLU A 121 34.66 11.88 -15.71
N LYS A 122 34.97 10.89 -14.86
CA LYS A 122 34.14 9.70 -14.77
C LYS A 122 32.75 10.14 -14.31
N ALA A 123 31.79 10.07 -15.24
CA ALA A 123 30.49 10.71 -15.13
C ALA A 123 29.59 10.11 -14.03
N GLY A 124 30.05 9.09 -13.31
CA GLY A 124 29.39 8.61 -12.10
C GLY A 124 30.20 7.61 -11.30
N LEU A 125 29.77 7.40 -10.06
CA LEU A 125 30.29 6.39 -9.13
C LEU A 125 29.42 5.14 -9.21
N ILE A 126 30.04 3.97 -9.36
CA ILE A 126 29.37 2.67 -9.30
C ILE A 126 29.72 2.04 -7.95
N VAL A 127 28.75 1.91 -7.07
CA VAL A 127 28.92 1.23 -5.77
C VAL A 127 28.44 -0.20 -5.90
N VAL A 128 29.33 -1.17 -5.67
CA VAL A 128 29.04 -2.59 -5.65
C VAL A 128 29.05 -3.07 -4.20
N ALA A 129 27.93 -3.65 -3.75
CA ALA A 129 27.79 -4.12 -2.37
C ALA A 129 26.84 -5.32 -2.27
N ASP A 130 26.92 -6.04 -1.16
CA ASP A 130 25.95 -7.09 -0.81
C ASP A 130 24.59 -6.48 -0.47
N ARG A 131 23.51 -7.23 -0.70
CA ARG A 131 22.14 -6.88 -0.29
C ARG A 131 22.01 -6.75 1.23
N GLN A 132 22.84 -7.46 2.00
CA GLN A 132 22.80 -7.43 3.47
C GLN A 132 23.68 -6.35 4.10
N LEU A 133 24.31 -5.48 3.30
CA LEU A 133 25.17 -4.42 3.84
C LEU A 133 24.34 -3.39 4.63
N ASP A 134 24.80 -3.06 5.83
CA ASP A 134 24.21 -2.02 6.65
C ASP A 134 24.50 -0.62 6.09
N PHE A 135 23.53 0.30 6.25
CA PHE A 135 23.66 1.67 5.78
C PHE A 135 24.82 2.44 6.45
N SER A 136 25.20 2.03 7.66
CA SER A 136 26.36 2.58 8.39
C SER A 136 27.66 2.46 7.61
N ASP A 137 27.82 1.38 6.84
CA ASP A 137 29.04 1.10 6.08
C ASP A 137 29.00 1.77 4.70
N LEU A 138 27.79 1.98 4.17
CA LEU A 138 27.56 2.63 2.89
C LEU A 138 27.64 4.17 2.98
N SER A 139 27.12 4.76 4.06
CA SER A 139 27.02 6.22 4.23
C SER A 139 28.36 6.96 4.10
N PRO A 140 29.46 6.49 4.70
CA PRO A 140 30.78 7.12 4.55
C PRO A 140 31.24 7.15 3.09
N VAL A 141 30.99 6.09 2.32
CA VAL A 141 31.37 6.00 0.91
C VAL A 141 30.62 7.03 0.07
N ILE A 142 29.31 7.19 0.32
CA ILE A 142 28.48 8.18 -0.37
C ILE A 142 28.95 9.60 -0.01
N ALA A 143 29.22 9.87 1.27
CA ALA A 143 29.66 11.18 1.72
C ALA A 143 31.01 11.59 1.12
N VAL A 144 31.98 10.67 1.14
CA VAL A 144 33.31 10.90 0.57
C VAL A 144 33.24 11.09 -0.95
N ALA A 145 32.43 10.30 -1.64
CA ALA A 145 32.25 10.43 -3.08
C ALA A 145 31.50 11.71 -3.48
N SER A 146 30.52 12.15 -2.69
CA SER A 146 29.85 13.42 -2.93
C SER A 146 30.82 14.59 -2.75
N ASN A 147 31.64 14.57 -1.69
CA ASN A 147 32.65 15.59 -1.42
C ASN A 147 33.78 15.61 -2.47
N SER A 148 34.10 14.48 -3.09
CA SER A 148 35.07 14.42 -4.19
C SER A 148 34.46 14.84 -5.54
N GLY A 149 33.16 15.17 -5.59
CA GLY A 149 32.51 15.79 -6.74
C GLY A 149 31.86 14.82 -7.72
N PHE A 150 31.48 13.61 -7.28
CA PHE A 150 30.61 12.73 -8.04
C PHE A 150 29.14 13.17 -7.88
N SER A 151 28.47 13.43 -9.00
CA SER A 151 27.06 13.88 -9.03
C SER A 151 26.07 12.77 -9.37
N LYS A 152 26.52 11.71 -10.04
CA LYS A 152 25.69 10.56 -10.43
C LYS A 152 26.18 9.29 -9.72
N PHE A 153 25.24 8.54 -9.16
CA PHE A 153 25.50 7.29 -8.42
C PHE A 153 24.74 6.13 -9.06
N LYS A 154 25.39 4.98 -9.17
CA LYS A 154 24.80 3.72 -9.60
C LYS A 154 25.08 2.65 -8.56
N PHE A 155 24.04 2.06 -8.01
CA PHE A 155 24.16 0.97 -7.04
C PHE A 155 23.98 -0.37 -7.75
N VAL A 156 24.92 -1.28 -7.53
CA VAL A 156 24.91 -2.64 -8.06
C VAL A 156 24.95 -3.58 -6.88
N VAL A 157 23.97 -4.48 -6.80
CA VAL A 157 23.90 -5.49 -5.76
C VAL A 157 24.54 -6.76 -6.27
N GLU A 158 25.56 -7.24 -5.59
CA GLU A 158 26.16 -8.55 -5.86
C GLU A 158 25.63 -9.54 -4.81
N ARG A 159 25.02 -10.64 -5.27
CA ARG A 159 24.60 -11.71 -4.37
C ARG A 159 25.78 -12.66 -4.23
N LYS A 160 26.36 -12.72 -3.04
CA LYS A 160 27.29 -13.79 -2.68
C LYS A 160 26.45 -15.07 -2.53
N GLU A 161 26.71 -16.07 -3.37
CA GLU A 161 26.18 -17.42 -3.16
C GLU A 161 26.81 -18.06 -1.91
#